data_AF-R9AUZ7-F1
#
_entry.id   AF-R9AUZ7-F1
#
_cell.length_a   1.000
_cell.length_b   1.000
_cell.length_c   1.000
_cell.angle_alpha   90.00
_cell.angle_beta   90.00
_cell.angle_gamma   90.00
#
_symmetry.space_group_name_H-M   'P 1'
#
loop_
_entity.id
_entity.type
_entity.pdbx_description
1 polymer ?
#
loop_
_entity_poly.entity_id
_entity_poly.type
_entity_poly.pdbx_seq_one_letter_code
_entity_poly.pdbx_strand_id
1 'polypeptide(L)'
;MNITRIITGIIIAFIVTGLWAANASQARNIDPECGFEDGSEQCHGYLYAKYNQLKSIDQCDDDKDDPEMQINKVFIQGCESYFVRKPSR
;
A
#
# COMPACT_ATOMS: atom_id res chain seq x y z
N MET A 1 9.74 17.53 43.81
CA MET A 1 9.22 16.99 42.52
C MET A 1 8.20 15.92 42.85
N ASN A 2 6.93 16.11 42.48
CA ASN A 2 5.83 15.25 42.97
C ASN A 2 5.68 14.04 42.05
N ILE A 3 6.04 12.85 42.56
CA ILE A 3 6.07 11.58 41.81
C ILE A 3 4.72 11.33 41.12
N THR A 4 3.61 11.71 41.75
CA THR A 4 2.26 11.59 41.17
C THR A 4 2.12 12.39 39.87
N ARG A 5 2.71 13.59 39.78
CA ARG A 5 2.67 14.41 38.56
C ARG A 5 3.51 13.83 37.43
N ILE A 6 4.60 13.12 37.75
CA ILE A 6 5.42 12.42 36.76
C ILE A 6 4.66 11.23 36.19
N ILE A 7 4.06 10.41 37.04
CA ILE A 7 3.28 9.23 36.63
C ILE A 7 2.09 9.65 35.75
N THR A 8 1.35 10.69 36.16
CA THR A 8 0.25 11.20 35.34
C THR A 8 0.72 11.72 33.99
N GLY A 9 1.86 12.41 33.92
CA GLY A 9 2.44 12.87 32.66
C GLY A 9 2.80 11.72 31.70
N ILE A 10 3.38 10.64 32.22
CA ILE A 10 3.72 9.45 31.44
C ILE A 10 2.47 8.76 30.88
N ILE A 11 1.43 8.60 31.70
CA ILE A 11 0.17 7.97 31.27
C ILE A 11 -0.48 8.78 30.14
N ILE A 12 -0.52 10.11 30.26
CA ILE A 12 -1.08 10.99 29.23
C ILE A 12 -0.28 10.86 27.92
N ALA A 13 1.05 10.83 27.99
CA ALA A 13 1.90 10.67 26.80
C ALA A 13 1.63 9.35 26.05
N PHE A 14 1.42 8.25 26.77
CA PHE A 14 1.07 6.96 26.16
C PHE A 14 -0.32 6.98 25.50
N ILE A 15 -1.30 7.63 26.12
CA ILE A 15 -2.66 7.74 25.54
C ILE A 15 -2.63 8.57 24.25
N VAL A 16 -1.92 9.71 24.24
CA VAL A 16 -1.84 10.58 23.06
C VAL A 16 -1.13 9.89 21.90
N THR A 17 -0.02 9.20 22.16
CA THR A 17 0.71 8.44 21.12
C THR A 17 -0.12 7.29 20.55
N GLY A 18 -0.86 6.57 21.40
CA GLY A 18 -1.78 5.52 20.97
C GLY A 18 -2.93 6.03 20.08
N LEU A 19 -3.57 7.14 20.44
CA LEU A 19 -4.62 7.75 19.61
C LEU A 19 -4.09 8.24 18.26
N TRP A 20 -2.89 8.82 18.22
CA TRP A 20 -2.30 9.31 16.97
C TRP A 20 -2.00 8.17 15.99
N ALA A 21 -1.39 7.07 16.48
CA ALA A 21 -1.13 5.88 15.67
C ALA A 21 -2.42 5.22 15.14
N ALA A 22 -3.47 5.15 15.96
CA ALA A 22 -4.76 4.58 15.55
C ALA A 22 -5.43 5.42 14.44
N ASN A 23 -5.38 6.75 14.53
CA ASN A 23 -5.93 7.65 13.50
C ASN A 23 -5.12 7.59 12.19
N ALA A 24 -3.79 7.50 12.27
CA ALA A 24 -2.93 7.34 11.09
C ALA A 24 -3.24 6.04 10.33
N SER A 25 -3.60 4.97 11.05
CA SER A 25 -3.91 3.67 10.44
C SER A 25 -5.26 3.65 9.70
N GLN A 26 -6.24 4.46 10.16
CA GLN A 26 -7.57 4.58 9.55
C GLN A 26 -7.60 5.48 8.32
N ALA A 27 -6.61 6.37 8.16
CA ALA A 27 -6.54 7.29 7.03
C ALA A 27 -6.05 6.65 5.72
N ARG A 28 -5.65 5.37 5.73
CA ARG A 28 -5.25 4.66 4.50
C ARG A 28 -6.52 4.30 3.71
N ASN A 29 -6.80 5.09 2.68
CA ASN A 29 -7.81 4.75 1.69
C ASN A 29 -7.30 3.54 0.90
N ILE A 30 -7.85 2.35 1.18
CA ILE A 30 -7.56 1.16 0.40
C ILE A 30 -8.54 1.14 -0.77
N ASP A 31 -8.00 1.13 -1.99
CA ASP A 31 -8.80 0.98 -3.19
C ASP A 31 -9.38 -0.46 -3.25
N PRO A 32 -10.70 -0.62 -3.41
CA PRO A 32 -11.35 -1.93 -3.38
C PRO A 32 -11.09 -2.78 -4.64
N GLU A 33 -10.63 -2.16 -5.72
CA GLU A 33 -10.36 -2.81 -6.99
C GLU A 33 -8.99 -3.50 -7.00
N CYS A 34 -7.97 -2.84 -6.43
CA CYS A 34 -6.61 -3.37 -6.33
C CYS A 34 -6.27 -3.93 -4.94
N GLY A 35 -6.98 -3.54 -3.89
CA GLY A 35 -6.74 -3.96 -2.51
C GLY A 35 -5.41 -3.47 -1.94
N PHE A 36 -4.95 -2.31 -2.42
CA PHE A 36 -3.78 -1.56 -1.94
C PHE A 36 -4.19 -0.12 -1.64
N GLU A 37 -3.29 0.67 -1.07
CA GLU A 37 -3.54 2.10 -0.85
C GLU A 37 -3.82 2.81 -2.19
N ASP A 38 -4.86 3.62 -2.23
CA ASP A 38 -5.27 4.37 -3.42
C ASP A 38 -4.13 5.29 -3.88
N GLY A 39 -3.90 5.34 -5.19
CA GLY A 39 -2.78 6.05 -5.81
C GLY A 39 -1.38 5.47 -5.50
N SER A 40 -1.28 4.32 -4.81
CA SER A 40 0.01 3.66 -4.60
C SER A 40 0.53 2.98 -5.85
N GLU A 41 1.85 2.90 -5.98
CA GLU A 41 2.54 2.18 -7.07
C GLU A 41 2.12 0.69 -7.15
N GLN A 42 1.84 0.06 -6.02
CA GLN A 42 1.28 -1.30 -5.98
C GLN A 42 -0.10 -1.37 -6.63
N CYS A 43 -0.97 -0.39 -6.33
CA CYS A 43 -2.28 -0.30 -6.94
C CYS A 43 -2.17 -0.07 -8.44
N HIS A 44 -1.31 0.86 -8.87
CA HIS A 44 -1.04 1.13 -10.28
C HIS A 44 -0.58 -0.12 -11.03
N GLY A 45 0.39 -0.86 -10.49
CA GLY A 45 0.86 -2.11 -11.09
C GLY A 45 -0.24 -3.16 -11.24
N TYR A 46 -1.05 -3.35 -10.19
CA TYR A 46 -2.18 -4.30 -10.23
C TYR A 46 -3.21 -3.90 -11.29
N LEU A 47 -3.58 -2.61 -11.33
CA LEU A 47 -4.56 -2.08 -12.28
C LEU A 47 -4.04 -2.10 -13.72
N TYR A 48 -2.74 -1.86 -13.93
CA TYR A 48 -2.08 -2.02 -15.22
C TYR A 48 -2.25 -3.46 -15.74
N ALA A 49 -1.95 -4.47 -14.93
CA ALA A 49 -2.14 -5.87 -15.31
C ALA A 49 -3.61 -6.19 -15.66
N LYS A 50 -4.54 -5.66 -14.85
CA LYS A 50 -5.98 -5.86 -15.01
C LYS A 50 -6.53 -5.23 -16.28
N TYR A 51 -6.23 -3.95 -16.52
CA TYR A 51 -6.79 -3.18 -17.63
C TYR A 51 -6.13 -3.49 -18.97
N ASN A 52 -4.83 -3.81 -18.97
CA ASN A 52 -4.14 -4.30 -20.18
C ASN A 52 -4.38 -5.79 -20.44
N GLN A 53 -5.13 -6.47 -19.56
CA GLN A 53 -5.51 -7.87 -19.71
C GLN A 53 -4.31 -8.80 -19.96
N LEU A 54 -3.21 -8.53 -19.26
CA LEU A 54 -1.98 -9.29 -19.34
C LEU A 54 -2.25 -10.78 -19.11
N LYS A 55 -1.51 -11.63 -19.82
CA LYS A 55 -1.69 -13.09 -19.87
C LYS A 55 -0.78 -13.82 -18.90
N SER A 56 0.38 -13.27 -18.58
CA SER A 56 1.32 -13.86 -17.62
C SER A 56 2.08 -12.79 -16.84
N ILE A 57 2.70 -13.24 -15.73
CA ILE A 57 3.57 -12.44 -14.87
C ILE A 57 4.75 -11.86 -15.65
N ASP A 58 5.27 -12.59 -16.64
CA ASP A 58 6.43 -12.16 -17.42
C ASP A 58 6.19 -10.82 -18.13
N GLN A 59 4.92 -10.49 -18.41
CA GLN A 59 4.53 -9.24 -19.08
C GLN A 59 4.53 -8.01 -18.15
N CYS A 60 4.83 -8.17 -16.87
CA CYS A 60 4.90 -7.06 -15.91
C CYS A 60 6.16 -6.18 -16.07
N ASP A 61 7.20 -6.67 -16.75
CA ASP A 61 8.45 -5.94 -17.02
C ASP A 61 8.68 -5.73 -18.54
N ASP A 62 7.71 -6.09 -19.39
CA ASP A 62 7.85 -6.04 -20.86
C ASP A 62 7.80 -4.59 -21.42
N ASP A 63 7.10 -3.66 -20.76
CA ASP A 63 6.96 -2.25 -21.18
C ASP A 63 7.96 -1.31 -20.47
N LYS A 64 9.10 -1.84 -20.00
CA LYS A 64 10.15 -1.05 -19.33
C LYS A 64 10.71 0.13 -20.14
N ASP A 65 10.49 0.09 -21.44
CA ASP A 65 10.93 1.11 -22.38
C ASP A 65 9.88 2.21 -22.63
N ASP A 66 8.71 2.18 -21.97
CA ASP A 66 7.73 3.27 -22.01
C ASP A 66 8.21 4.45 -21.14
N PRO A 67 8.63 5.58 -21.74
CA PRO A 67 9.12 6.73 -20.99
C PRO A 67 8.05 7.41 -20.14
N GLU A 68 6.76 7.13 -20.35
CA GLU A 68 5.66 7.63 -19.52
C GLU A 68 5.42 6.76 -18.27
N MET A 69 5.91 5.52 -18.27
CA MET A 69 5.70 4.56 -17.20
C MET A 69 6.94 4.48 -16.29
N GLN A 70 6.86 5.06 -15.08
CA GLN A 70 7.90 4.93 -14.07
C GLN A 70 7.87 3.53 -13.41
N ILE A 71 8.21 2.50 -14.18
CA ILE A 71 8.25 1.11 -13.70
C ILE A 71 9.34 1.00 -12.63
N ASN A 72 8.89 0.83 -11.39
CA ASN A 72 9.74 0.58 -10.23
C ASN A 72 9.40 -0.78 -9.61
N LYS A 73 10.22 -1.23 -8.66
CA LYS A 73 10.04 -2.54 -8.02
C LYS A 73 8.67 -2.70 -7.34
N VAL A 74 8.10 -1.63 -6.79
CA VAL A 74 6.82 -1.64 -6.09
C VAL A 74 5.67 -1.80 -7.09
N PHE A 75 5.78 -1.16 -8.25
CA PHE A 75 4.87 -1.35 -9.38
C PHE A 75 4.87 -2.80 -9.88
N ILE A 76 6.05 -3.38 -10.14
CA ILE A 76 6.16 -4.77 -10.61
C ILE A 76 5.51 -5.74 -9.60
N GLN A 77 5.75 -5.55 -8.30
CA GLN A 77 5.09 -6.35 -7.26
C GLN A 77 3.55 -6.22 -7.28
N GLY A 78 3.05 -5.01 -7.54
CA GLY A 78 1.63 -4.77 -7.76
C GLY A 78 1.08 -5.58 -8.94
N CYS A 79 1.77 -5.52 -10.08
CA CYS A 79 1.42 -6.25 -11.29
C CYS A 79 1.43 -7.77 -11.08
N GLU A 80 2.49 -8.32 -10.49
CA GLU A 80 2.59 -9.75 -10.15
C GLU A 80 1.44 -10.21 -9.25
N SER A 81 1.04 -9.36 -8.28
CA SER A 81 0.00 -9.69 -7.32
C SER A 81 -1.38 -9.90 -7.97
N TYR A 82 -1.64 -9.32 -9.15
CA TYR A 82 -2.86 -9.57 -9.92
C TYR A 82 -2.99 -11.04 -10.31
N PHE A 83 -1.90 -11.68 -10.73
CA PHE A 83 -1.88 -13.08 -11.14
C PHE A 83 -1.89 -14.06 -9.96
N VAL A 84 -1.43 -13.62 -8.78
CA VAL A 84 -1.57 -14.40 -7.54
C VAL A 84 -3.02 -14.36 -7.02
N ARG A 85 -3.67 -13.20 -7.15
CA ARG A 85 -5.04 -12.97 -6.65
C ARG A 85 -6.12 -13.45 -7.62
N LYS A 86 -5.88 -13.42 -8.94
CA LYS A 86 -6.72 -14.13 -9.91
C LYS A 86 -6.30 -15.60 -9.94
N PRO A 87 -7.12 -16.55 -9.45
CA PRO A 87 -6.90 -17.93 -9.81
C PRO A 87 -7.04 -18.01 -11.34
N SER A 88 -5.99 -18.50 -12.00
CA SER A 88 -5.97 -18.84 -13.41
C SER A 88 -7.26 -19.60 -13.77
N ARG A 89 -8.14 -18.96 -14.55
CA ARG A 89 -9.26 -19.62 -15.22
C ARG A 89 -8.88 -19.92 -16.65
#